data_AF-A0A2G9SNE0-F1
#
_entry.id   AF-A0A2G9SNE0-F1
#
_cell.length_a   1.000
_cell.length_b   1.000
_cell.length_c   1.000
_cell.angle_alpha   90.00
_cell.angle_beta   90.00
_cell.angle_gamma   90.00
#
_symmetry.space_group_name_H-M   'P 1'
#
loop_
_entity.id
_entity.type
_entity.pdbx_description
1 polymer ?
#
loop_
_entity_poly.entity_id
_entity_poly.type
_entity_poly.pdbx_seq_one_letter_code
_entity_poly.pdbx_strand_id
1 'polypeptide(L)'
;RCLKEDKGDVAFVKHVLPEEFHKGYVLLCLDNTRQPVENYKECFWTRIPAHAVVTVDREDKIRSVTQFLEEAQKKTECKLFSSPHGHDLMFKDSATGVITLPKKMDTFLFLGSAFTSANKALSNELEPPSEKSIRWCTQSTEEKDKCDNWSVASEGSIECIKASDAEECITKVLKGEADAVTLDGGYLYTAGVCGLVPAMQEIYDAEACKQKRENIKGNLLILGP
;
A
#
# COMPACT_ATOMS: atom_id res chain seq x y z
N ARG A 1 18.24 2.85 -26.55
CA ARG A 1 18.30 2.94 -28.04
C ARG A 1 17.93 4.32 -28.57
N CYS A 2 16.71 4.82 -28.35
CA CYS A 2 16.28 6.16 -28.83
C CYS A 2 17.28 7.28 -28.50
N LEU A 3 17.64 7.43 -27.21
CA LEU A 3 18.62 8.42 -26.73
C LEU A 3 20.04 8.22 -27.32
N LYS A 4 20.45 6.97 -27.59
CA LYS A 4 21.76 6.63 -28.16
C LYS A 4 21.84 6.96 -29.66
N GLU A 5 20.70 7.01 -30.33
CA GLU A 5 20.59 7.32 -31.76
C GLU A 5 20.26 8.81 -31.99
N ASP A 6 20.42 9.66 -30.98
CA ASP A 6 20.12 11.11 -31.03
C ASP A 6 18.69 11.44 -31.51
N LYS A 7 17.73 10.55 -31.24
CA LYS A 7 16.31 10.72 -31.60
C LYS A 7 15.48 11.40 -30.51
N GLY A 8 16.10 11.76 -29.39
CA GLY A 8 15.50 12.50 -28.29
C GLY A 8 16.54 12.87 -27.25
N ASP A 9 16.27 13.94 -26.50
CA ASP A 9 17.24 14.51 -25.55
C ASP A 9 17.26 13.82 -24.18
N VAL A 10 16.17 13.13 -23.84
CA VAL A 10 15.96 12.48 -22.54
C VAL A 10 15.29 11.12 -22.73
N ALA A 11 15.66 10.14 -21.90
CA ALA A 11 14.97 8.86 -21.81
C ALA A 11 14.47 8.61 -20.38
N PHE A 12 13.18 8.29 -20.26
CA PHE A 12 12.57 7.83 -19.01
C PHE A 12 12.63 6.31 -18.96
N VAL A 13 13.51 5.78 -18.12
CA VAL A 13 13.83 4.35 -18.04
C VAL A 13 13.97 3.92 -16.58
N LYS A 14 13.95 2.61 -16.33
CA LYS A 14 14.22 2.05 -15.00
C LYS A 14 15.72 2.18 -14.67
N HIS A 15 16.05 2.07 -13.39
CA HIS A 15 17.44 2.10 -12.90
C HIS A 15 18.30 0.91 -13.36
N VAL A 16 17.67 -0.18 -13.83
CA VAL A 16 18.40 -1.32 -14.38
C VAL A 16 18.80 -1.00 -15.82
N LEU A 17 20.05 -0.56 -15.98
CA LEU A 17 20.63 -0.18 -17.25
C LEU A 17 21.82 -1.08 -17.60
N PRO A 18 22.02 -1.42 -18.89
CA PRO A 18 23.24 -2.07 -19.34
C PRO A 18 24.48 -1.21 -19.05
N GLU A 19 25.63 -1.85 -18.79
CA GLU A 19 26.89 -1.19 -18.41
C GLU A 19 27.35 -0.11 -19.43
N GLU A 20 27.02 -0.28 -20.71
CA GLU A 20 27.32 0.70 -21.76
C GLU A 20 26.67 2.08 -21.51
N PHE A 21 25.56 2.14 -20.76
CA PHE A 21 24.88 3.40 -20.41
C PHE A 21 25.43 4.04 -19.14
N HIS A 22 26.34 3.41 -18.41
CA HIS A 22 27.00 4.01 -17.25
C HIS A 22 28.08 5.02 -17.65
N LYS A 23 28.54 4.98 -18.90
CA LYS A 23 29.55 5.89 -19.44
C LYS A 23 28.91 6.83 -20.47
N GLY A 24 29.13 8.13 -20.29
CA GLY A 24 28.65 9.16 -21.22
C GLY A 24 27.19 9.58 -21.04
N TYR A 25 26.50 9.04 -20.03
CA TYR A 25 25.14 9.46 -19.65
C TYR A 25 25.10 9.89 -18.18
N VAL A 26 24.10 10.69 -17.84
CA VAL A 26 23.85 11.21 -16.50
C VAL A 26 22.36 11.14 -16.19
N LEU A 27 22.03 11.09 -14.89
CA LEU A 27 20.66 11.19 -14.40
C LEU A 27 20.25 12.66 -14.29
N LEU A 28 18.97 12.93 -14.52
CA LEU A 28 18.32 14.22 -14.24
C LEU A 28 17.53 14.09 -12.94
N CYS A 29 17.90 14.89 -11.94
CA CYS A 29 17.33 14.80 -10.59
C CYS A 29 16.20 15.83 -10.41
N LEU A 30 15.30 15.58 -9.44
CA LEU A 30 14.17 16.48 -9.14
C LEU A 30 14.61 17.82 -8.53
N ASP A 31 15.81 17.87 -7.94
CA ASP A 31 16.43 19.09 -7.40
C ASP A 31 17.13 19.93 -8.48
N ASN A 32 16.86 19.65 -9.76
CA ASN A 32 17.48 20.25 -10.94
C ASN A 32 19.00 20.01 -11.06
N THR A 33 19.55 19.04 -10.32
CA THR A 33 20.95 18.63 -10.49
C THR A 33 21.10 17.48 -11.49
N ARG A 34 22.35 17.18 -11.84
CA ARG A 34 22.73 16.00 -12.63
C ARG A 34 23.67 15.14 -11.82
N GLN A 35 23.46 13.83 -11.86
CA GLN A 35 24.24 12.86 -11.08
C GLN A 35 24.71 11.71 -11.98
N PRO A 36 25.82 11.03 -11.65
CA PRO A 36 26.21 9.77 -12.28
C PRO A 36 25.09 8.72 -12.19
N VAL A 37 25.05 7.79 -13.15
CA VAL A 37 24.01 6.74 -13.26
C VAL A 37 23.99 5.84 -12.01
N GLU A 38 25.13 5.65 -11.36
CA GLU A 38 25.30 4.85 -10.14
C GLU A 38 24.54 5.46 -8.95
N ASN A 39 24.31 6.76 -8.95
CA ASN A 39 23.65 7.49 -7.86
C ASN A 39 22.11 7.44 -7.95
N TYR A 40 21.54 6.50 -8.71
CA TYR A 40 20.09 6.35 -8.89
C TYR A 40 19.31 6.16 -7.58
N LYS A 41 19.97 5.76 -6.47
CA LYS A 41 19.33 5.62 -5.16
C LYS A 41 18.98 6.96 -4.52
N GLU A 42 19.72 8.00 -4.85
CA GLU A 42 19.53 9.37 -4.35
C GLU A 42 18.94 10.30 -5.42
N CYS A 43 19.20 10.01 -6.70
CA CYS A 43 18.68 10.75 -7.85
C CYS A 43 17.71 9.89 -8.67
N PHE A 44 16.43 9.94 -8.31
CA PHE A 44 15.35 9.28 -9.03
C PHE A 44 14.08 10.13 -8.97
N TRP A 45 13.18 9.94 -9.93
CA TRP A 45 11.92 10.69 -9.97
C TRP A 45 10.83 10.04 -9.11
N THR A 46 10.78 8.72 -9.08
CA THR A 46 9.85 7.98 -8.24
C THR A 46 10.30 6.54 -8.03
N ARG A 47 9.84 5.90 -6.95
CA ARG A 47 9.98 4.47 -6.74
C ARG A 47 8.75 3.78 -7.31
N ILE A 48 8.98 2.81 -8.19
CA ILE A 48 7.92 1.99 -8.76
C ILE A 48 8.04 0.55 -8.27
N PRO A 49 6.92 -0.12 -7.95
CA PRO A 49 6.93 -1.56 -7.71
C PRO A 49 7.48 -2.34 -8.90
N ALA A 50 7.98 -3.54 -8.62
CA ALA A 50 8.34 -4.49 -9.66
C ALA A 50 7.10 -4.90 -10.50
N HIS A 51 7.31 -5.49 -11.68
CA HIS A 51 6.19 -6.08 -12.41
C HIS A 51 5.61 -7.26 -11.64
N ALA A 52 4.29 -7.45 -11.73
CA ALA A 52 3.58 -8.53 -11.06
C ALA A 52 2.86 -9.44 -12.06
N VAL A 53 2.72 -10.70 -11.69
CA VAL A 53 1.79 -11.64 -12.34
C VAL A 53 0.41 -11.39 -11.75
N VAL A 54 -0.59 -11.17 -12.60
CA VAL A 54 -1.98 -10.99 -12.19
C VAL A 54 -2.81 -12.20 -12.60
N THR A 55 -3.79 -12.55 -11.79
CA THR A 55 -4.75 -13.61 -12.10
C THR A 55 -6.11 -13.24 -11.54
N VAL A 56 -7.15 -13.98 -11.94
CA VAL A 56 -8.48 -13.80 -11.38
C VAL A 56 -8.46 -14.06 -9.88
N ASP A 57 -9.22 -13.28 -9.12
CA ASP A 57 -9.39 -13.45 -7.68
C ASP A 57 -10.22 -14.70 -7.38
N ARG A 58 -9.57 -15.87 -7.52
CA ARG A 58 -10.08 -17.19 -7.15
C ARG A 58 -8.96 -18.02 -6.56
N GLU A 59 -9.21 -18.57 -5.37
CA GLU A 59 -8.18 -19.30 -4.61
C GLU A 59 -7.57 -20.48 -5.40
N ASP A 60 -8.36 -21.21 -6.19
CA ASP A 60 -7.87 -22.32 -7.00
C ASP A 60 -6.86 -21.84 -8.05
N LYS A 61 -7.15 -20.73 -8.73
CA LYS A 61 -6.29 -20.16 -9.77
C LYS A 61 -5.06 -19.49 -9.19
N ILE A 62 -5.21 -18.75 -8.10
CA ILE A 62 -4.08 -18.16 -7.38
C ILE A 62 -3.11 -19.28 -6.99
N ARG A 63 -3.60 -20.34 -6.34
CA ARG A 63 -2.77 -21.48 -5.93
C ARG A 63 -2.09 -22.17 -7.11
N SER A 64 -2.83 -22.46 -8.18
CA SER A 64 -2.25 -23.12 -9.35
C SER A 64 -1.14 -22.29 -10.01
N VAL A 65 -1.34 -20.98 -10.13
CA VAL A 65 -0.34 -20.08 -10.73
C VAL A 65 0.90 -19.95 -9.84
N THR A 66 0.72 -19.70 -8.54
CA THR A 66 1.84 -19.52 -7.61
C THR A 66 2.66 -20.80 -7.49
N GLN A 67 2.00 -21.95 -7.33
CA GLN A 67 2.68 -23.25 -7.24
C GLN A 67 3.49 -23.55 -8.51
N PHE A 68 2.89 -23.33 -9.69
CA PHE A 68 3.59 -23.56 -10.96
C PHE A 68 4.84 -22.68 -11.09
N LEU A 69 4.74 -21.39 -10.76
CA LEU A 69 5.88 -20.46 -10.86
C LEU A 69 6.97 -20.77 -9.82
N GLU A 70 6.59 -21.15 -8.61
CA GLU A 70 7.55 -21.58 -7.58
C GLU A 70 8.30 -22.86 -7.98
N GLU A 71 7.62 -23.82 -8.61
CA GLU A 71 8.24 -25.04 -9.12
C GLU A 71 9.12 -24.75 -10.35
N ALA A 72 8.68 -23.90 -11.27
CA ALA A 72 9.42 -23.57 -12.48
C ALA A 72 10.73 -22.84 -12.17
N GLN A 73 10.77 -21.97 -11.16
CA GLN A 73 11.99 -21.30 -10.72
C GLN A 73 13.06 -22.23 -10.15
N LYS A 74 12.67 -23.42 -9.65
CA LYS A 74 13.62 -24.42 -9.11
C LYS A 74 14.30 -25.25 -10.21
N LYS A 75 13.76 -25.25 -11.43
CA LYS A 75 14.25 -26.05 -12.54
C LYS A 75 15.19 -25.24 -13.41
N THR A 76 16.45 -25.65 -13.51
CA THR A 76 17.48 -24.95 -14.29
C THR A 76 17.22 -24.92 -15.80
N GLU A 77 16.43 -25.88 -16.29
CA GLU A 77 15.97 -25.99 -17.67
C GLU A 77 14.92 -24.92 -18.00
N CYS A 78 14.19 -24.42 -16.99
CA CYS A 78 13.17 -23.40 -17.16
C CYS A 78 13.81 -22.00 -17.20
N LYS A 79 14.03 -21.48 -18.41
CA LYS A 79 14.54 -20.12 -18.65
C LYS A 79 13.41 -19.09 -18.56
N LEU A 80 12.91 -18.80 -17.36
CA LEU A 80 11.79 -17.86 -17.17
C LEU A 80 12.14 -16.42 -17.52
N PHE A 81 13.36 -15.98 -17.18
CA PHE A 81 13.80 -14.58 -17.25
C PHE A 81 14.84 -14.36 -18.35
N SER A 82 14.84 -15.17 -19.40
CA SER A 82 15.74 -15.01 -20.55
C SER A 82 15.19 -15.75 -21.75
N SER A 83 15.30 -15.18 -22.96
CA SER A 83 14.84 -15.83 -24.18
C SER A 83 15.82 -15.67 -25.35
N PRO A 84 16.05 -16.71 -26.17
CA PRO A 84 16.81 -16.57 -27.41
C PRO A 84 16.01 -15.83 -28.51
N HIS A 85 14.70 -15.63 -28.31
CA HIS A 85 13.81 -15.03 -29.30
C HIS A 85 13.63 -13.51 -29.14
N GLY A 86 14.27 -12.89 -28.15
CA GLY A 86 14.16 -11.47 -27.88
C GLY A 86 14.30 -11.15 -26.39
N HIS A 87 14.18 -9.87 -26.06
CA HIS A 87 14.29 -9.35 -24.70
C HIS A 87 12.93 -9.15 -24.05
N ASP A 88 12.87 -9.34 -22.73
CA ASP A 88 11.70 -9.05 -21.90
C ASP A 88 10.41 -9.79 -22.32
N LEU A 89 10.55 -11.02 -22.80
CA LEU A 89 9.43 -11.85 -23.25
C LEU A 89 8.79 -12.56 -22.05
N MET A 90 7.49 -12.30 -21.82
CA MET A 90 6.70 -12.72 -20.65
C MET A 90 7.15 -12.10 -19.32
N PHE A 91 8.42 -12.24 -18.98
CA PHE A 91 9.04 -11.63 -17.81
C PHE A 91 10.21 -10.73 -18.23
N LYS A 92 10.63 -9.83 -17.33
CA LYS A 92 11.82 -9.00 -17.56
C LYS A 92 13.09 -9.85 -17.51
N ASP A 93 14.03 -9.57 -18.41
CA ASP A 93 15.34 -10.26 -18.43
C ASP A 93 16.15 -9.97 -17.15
N SER A 94 15.90 -8.81 -16.53
CA SER A 94 16.53 -8.41 -15.27
C SER A 94 15.93 -9.05 -14.03
N ALA A 95 14.82 -9.79 -14.14
CA ALA A 95 14.21 -10.43 -13.00
C ALA A 95 15.02 -11.66 -12.59
N THR A 96 15.26 -11.83 -11.28
CA THR A 96 15.95 -13.00 -10.74
C THR A 96 14.98 -14.01 -10.13
N GLY A 97 13.70 -13.66 -10.02
CA GLY A 97 12.68 -14.48 -9.42
C GLY A 97 11.32 -13.77 -9.34
N VAL A 98 10.30 -14.53 -9.00
CA VAL A 98 8.96 -14.09 -8.62
C VAL A 98 8.61 -14.68 -7.26
N ILE A 99 7.94 -13.88 -6.43
CA ILE A 99 7.53 -14.26 -5.08
C ILE A 99 6.01 -14.27 -4.97
N THR A 100 5.49 -15.16 -4.13
CA THR A 100 4.07 -15.19 -3.79
C THR A 100 3.73 -14.03 -2.87
N LEU A 101 2.71 -13.25 -3.23
CA LEU A 101 2.24 -12.12 -2.45
C LEU A 101 1.26 -12.57 -1.35
N PRO A 102 1.13 -11.81 -0.24
CA PRO A 102 0.12 -12.07 0.78
C PRO A 102 -1.30 -12.07 0.20
N LYS A 103 -2.20 -12.90 0.75
CA LYS A 103 -3.59 -13.02 0.26
C LYS A 103 -4.39 -11.72 0.28
N LYS A 104 -4.11 -10.83 1.24
CA LYS A 104 -4.77 -9.51 1.37
C LYS A 104 -4.18 -8.45 0.44
N MET A 105 -3.13 -8.76 -0.31
CA MET A 105 -2.52 -7.82 -1.25
C MET A 105 -3.45 -7.64 -2.46
N ASP A 106 -3.93 -6.42 -2.65
CA ASP A 106 -4.64 -6.02 -3.86
C ASP A 106 -3.80 -5.06 -4.70
N THR A 107 -4.34 -4.63 -5.84
CA THR A 107 -3.67 -3.69 -6.75
C THR A 107 -3.32 -2.37 -6.08
N PHE A 108 -4.19 -1.84 -5.20
CA PHE A 108 -3.94 -0.58 -4.51
C PHE A 108 -2.76 -0.74 -3.54
N LEU A 109 -2.78 -1.76 -2.69
CA LEU A 109 -1.74 -2.02 -1.70
C LEU A 109 -0.40 -2.36 -2.38
N PHE A 110 -0.44 -3.05 -3.51
CA PHE A 110 0.75 -3.38 -4.29
C PHE A 110 1.38 -2.13 -4.93
N LEU A 111 0.56 -1.22 -5.46
CA LEU A 111 1.03 0.00 -6.13
C LEU A 111 1.38 1.13 -5.15
N GLY A 112 0.69 1.19 -4.02
CA GLY A 112 0.80 2.25 -3.03
C GLY A 112 -0.02 3.50 -3.39
N SER A 113 -0.19 4.37 -2.40
CA SER A 113 -1.00 5.59 -2.48
C SER A 113 -0.46 6.59 -3.50
N ALA A 114 0.86 6.83 -3.52
CA ALA A 114 1.49 7.82 -4.41
C ALA A 114 1.30 7.46 -5.89
N PHE A 115 1.54 6.20 -6.26
CA PHE A 115 1.39 5.74 -7.65
C PHE A 115 -0.09 5.74 -8.07
N THR A 116 -0.98 5.27 -7.20
CA THR A 116 -2.42 5.26 -7.48
C THR A 116 -2.96 6.67 -7.65
N SER A 117 -2.57 7.61 -6.79
CA SER A 117 -3.00 9.02 -6.86
C SER A 117 -2.50 9.68 -8.15
N ALA A 118 -1.26 9.40 -8.55
CA ALA A 118 -0.72 9.88 -9.83
C ALA A 118 -1.52 9.34 -11.03
N ASN A 119 -1.90 8.06 -11.03
CA ASN A 119 -2.71 7.51 -12.11
C ASN A 119 -4.15 8.04 -12.13
N LYS A 120 -4.78 8.22 -10.97
CA LYS A 120 -6.09 8.88 -10.89
C LYS A 120 -6.04 10.30 -11.46
N ALA A 121 -4.97 11.04 -11.17
CA ALA A 121 -4.72 12.36 -11.75
C ALA A 121 -4.59 12.33 -13.27
N LEU A 122 -3.87 11.34 -13.82
CA LEU A 122 -3.73 11.17 -15.27
C LEU A 122 -5.03 10.75 -15.96
N SER A 123 -5.84 9.92 -15.31
CA SER A 123 -7.12 9.45 -15.85
C SER A 123 -8.28 10.46 -15.67
N ASN A 124 -8.03 11.64 -15.08
CA ASN A 124 -9.07 12.59 -14.65
C ASN A 124 -10.12 11.97 -13.71
N GLU A 125 -9.73 10.97 -12.92
CA GLU A 125 -10.55 10.32 -11.89
C GLU A 125 -10.30 10.92 -10.50
N LEU A 126 -9.74 12.14 -10.44
CA LEU A 126 -9.60 12.86 -9.18
C LEU A 126 -10.99 13.28 -8.73
N GLU A 127 -11.59 12.46 -7.89
CA GLU A 127 -12.61 12.97 -7.00
C GLU A 127 -11.90 13.96 -6.06
N PRO A 128 -12.31 15.25 -6.06
CA PRO A 128 -11.81 16.15 -5.04
C PRO A 128 -12.18 15.52 -3.69
N PRO A 129 -11.24 15.42 -2.73
CA PRO A 129 -11.61 14.99 -1.40
C PRO A 129 -12.79 15.85 -0.94
N SER A 130 -13.81 15.22 -0.38
CA SER A 130 -14.87 15.95 0.32
C SER A 130 -14.20 16.71 1.46
N GLU A 131 -13.78 17.96 1.23
CA GLU A 131 -13.19 18.81 2.27
C GLU A 131 -14.20 19.15 3.37
N LYS A 132 -15.46 18.69 3.24
CA LYS A 132 -16.58 19.06 4.10
C LYS A 132 -16.88 18.05 5.20
N SER A 133 -16.43 16.80 5.08
CA SER A 133 -16.78 15.74 6.03
C SER A 133 -15.62 14.77 6.28
N ILE A 134 -15.46 14.32 7.52
CA ILE A 134 -14.51 13.26 7.89
C ILE A 134 -15.24 11.92 7.81
N ARG A 135 -14.72 11.00 7.01
CA ARG A 135 -15.24 9.62 6.89
C ARG A 135 -14.67 8.75 7.99
N TRP A 136 -15.47 8.47 9.01
CA TRP A 136 -15.10 7.64 10.13
C TRP A 136 -15.40 6.17 9.86
N CYS A 137 -14.39 5.30 9.99
CA CYS A 137 -14.56 3.86 9.81
C CYS A 137 -15.02 3.19 11.10
N THR A 138 -16.06 2.37 11.00
CA THR A 138 -16.66 1.59 12.09
C THR A 138 -16.46 0.10 11.84
N GLN A 139 -16.18 -0.65 12.89
CA GLN A 139 -15.76 -2.06 12.85
C GLN A 139 -16.92 -3.05 13.13
N SER A 140 -18.10 -2.54 13.44
CA SER A 140 -19.29 -3.35 13.68
C SER A 140 -20.59 -2.65 13.25
N THR A 141 -21.71 -3.37 13.30
CA THR A 141 -23.03 -2.78 13.02
C THR A 141 -23.42 -1.79 14.11
N GLU A 142 -23.13 -2.12 15.36
CA GLU A 142 -23.46 -1.30 16.53
C GLU A 142 -22.64 0.00 16.53
N GLU A 143 -21.36 -0.06 16.13
CA GLU A 143 -20.55 1.14 15.94
C GLU A 143 -21.08 2.00 14.80
N LYS A 144 -21.55 1.38 13.71
CA LYS A 144 -22.16 2.09 12.59
C LYS A 144 -23.42 2.85 13.01
N ASP A 145 -24.31 2.22 13.77
CA ASP A 145 -25.53 2.87 14.29
C ASP A 145 -25.19 4.05 15.21
N LYS A 146 -24.15 3.90 16.06
CA LYS A 146 -23.65 5.00 16.90
C LYS A 146 -23.07 6.14 16.05
N CYS A 147 -22.28 5.81 15.03
CA CYS A 147 -21.69 6.78 14.13
C CYS A 147 -22.77 7.53 13.34
N ASP A 148 -23.83 6.86 12.90
CA ASP A 148 -24.92 7.49 12.13
C ASP A 148 -25.66 8.54 12.97
N ASN A 149 -25.88 8.27 14.25
CA ASN A 149 -26.41 9.27 15.18
C ASN A 149 -25.44 10.46 15.34
N TRP A 150 -24.13 10.20 15.38
CA TRP A 150 -23.11 11.24 15.44
C TRP A 150 -23.04 12.07 14.14
N SER A 151 -23.21 11.44 12.98
CA SER A 151 -23.30 12.11 11.68
C SER A 151 -24.44 13.12 11.65
N VAL A 152 -25.63 12.72 12.13
CA VAL A 152 -26.79 13.63 12.26
C VAL A 152 -26.50 14.77 13.23
N ALA A 153 -25.96 14.47 14.41
CA ALA A 153 -25.66 15.48 15.44
C ALA A 153 -24.53 16.45 15.03
N SER A 154 -23.66 16.05 14.11
CA SER A 154 -22.56 16.88 13.57
C SER A 154 -22.94 17.63 12.29
N GLU A 155 -24.23 17.65 11.94
CA GLU A 155 -24.75 18.30 10.73
C GLU A 155 -24.05 17.83 9.44
N GLY A 156 -23.67 16.55 9.39
CA GLY A 156 -22.96 15.96 8.25
C GLY A 156 -21.46 16.21 8.20
N SER A 157 -20.86 16.80 9.24
CA SER A 157 -19.39 16.92 9.34
C SER A 157 -18.69 15.56 9.48
N ILE A 158 -19.44 14.51 9.85
CA ILE A 158 -19.00 13.11 9.90
C ILE A 158 -19.79 12.28 8.91
N GLU A 159 -19.10 11.43 8.15
CA GLU A 159 -19.69 10.36 7.34
C GLU A 159 -19.22 9.01 7.87
N CYS A 160 -20.07 7.98 7.82
CA CYS A 160 -19.79 6.70 8.46
C CYS A 160 -19.55 5.59 7.44
N ILE A 161 -18.37 4.97 7.50
CA ILE A 161 -17.96 3.87 6.62
C ILE A 161 -17.90 2.59 7.44
N LYS A 162 -18.66 1.57 7.04
CA LYS A 162 -18.65 0.28 7.73
C LYS A 162 -17.59 -0.66 7.15
N ALA A 163 -16.85 -1.32 8.03
CA ALA A 163 -15.97 -2.44 7.75
C ALA A 163 -16.37 -3.66 8.60
N SER A 164 -15.79 -4.81 8.31
CA SER A 164 -15.99 -6.06 9.04
C SER A 164 -15.06 -6.22 10.25
N ASP A 165 -13.88 -5.57 10.22
CA ASP A 165 -12.89 -5.60 11.30
C ASP A 165 -11.92 -4.40 11.24
N ALA A 166 -11.00 -4.34 12.21
CA ALA A 166 -9.96 -3.32 12.32
C ALA A 166 -9.02 -3.28 11.11
N GLU A 167 -8.64 -4.45 10.58
CA GLU A 167 -7.70 -4.55 9.45
C GLU A 167 -8.31 -4.02 8.16
N GLU A 168 -9.61 -4.28 7.95
CA GLU A 168 -10.35 -3.70 6.84
C GLU A 168 -10.48 -2.17 7.01
N CYS A 169 -10.72 -1.65 8.22
CA CYS A 169 -10.68 -0.20 8.43
C CYS A 169 -9.31 0.42 8.13
N ILE A 170 -8.21 -0.19 8.59
CA ILE A 170 -6.84 0.24 8.25
C ILE A 170 -6.67 0.27 6.73
N THR A 171 -7.12 -0.78 6.05
CA THR A 171 -7.05 -0.89 4.58
C THR A 171 -7.85 0.22 3.89
N LYS A 172 -9.06 0.51 4.37
CA LYS A 172 -9.92 1.59 3.85
C LYS A 172 -9.29 2.96 4.05
N VAL A 173 -8.65 3.21 5.19
CA VAL A 173 -7.90 4.46 5.43
C VAL A 173 -6.72 4.59 4.48
N LEU A 174 -5.92 3.52 4.30
CA LEU A 174 -4.81 3.51 3.35
C LEU A 174 -5.26 3.79 1.91
N LYS A 175 -6.43 3.28 1.53
CA LYS A 175 -7.07 3.48 0.22
C LYS A 175 -7.70 4.86 0.01
N GLY A 176 -7.83 5.65 1.07
CA GLY A 176 -8.59 6.89 1.06
C GLY A 176 -10.10 6.64 0.87
N GLU A 177 -10.62 5.48 1.25
CA GLU A 177 -12.06 5.18 1.35
C GLU A 177 -12.64 5.64 2.70
N ALA A 178 -11.79 5.75 3.72
CA ALA A 178 -12.08 6.34 5.03
C ALA A 178 -10.93 7.28 5.43
N ASP A 179 -11.16 8.14 6.42
CA ASP A 179 -10.19 9.14 6.87
C ASP A 179 -9.65 8.83 8.27
N ALA A 180 -10.44 8.18 9.12
CA ALA A 180 -10.06 7.87 10.51
C ALA A 180 -10.71 6.59 11.04
N VAL A 181 -10.05 5.97 12.01
CA VAL A 181 -10.55 4.82 12.80
C VAL A 181 -9.90 4.84 14.19
N THR A 182 -10.62 4.39 15.21
CA THR A 182 -10.09 4.13 16.55
C THR A 182 -9.56 2.70 16.63
N LEU A 183 -8.32 2.53 17.09
CA LEU A 183 -7.62 1.26 17.15
C LEU A 183 -7.04 1.02 18.55
N ASP A 184 -7.04 -0.23 19.01
CA ASP A 184 -6.27 -0.62 20.19
C ASP A 184 -4.77 -0.67 19.91
N GLY A 185 -3.97 -0.82 20.97
CA GLY A 185 -2.52 -0.82 20.90
C GLY A 185 -1.91 -1.87 19.96
N GLY A 186 -2.57 -3.02 19.76
CA GLY A 186 -2.13 -4.05 18.83
C GLY A 186 -2.25 -3.60 17.38
N TYR A 187 -3.40 -3.04 17.02
CA TYR A 187 -3.62 -2.54 15.65
C TYR A 187 -2.89 -1.22 15.37
N LEU A 188 -2.60 -0.40 16.38
CA LEU A 188 -1.76 0.80 16.22
C LEU A 188 -0.35 0.45 15.70
N TYR A 189 0.24 -0.66 16.14
CA TYR A 189 1.51 -1.14 15.59
C TYR A 189 1.38 -1.45 14.09
N THR A 190 0.36 -2.21 13.70
CA THR A 190 0.08 -2.56 12.29
C THR A 190 -0.15 -1.31 11.44
N ALA A 191 -0.99 -0.39 11.90
CA ALA A 191 -1.28 0.87 11.23
C ALA A 191 0.00 1.71 11.02
N GLY A 192 0.85 1.80 12.04
CA GLY A 192 2.14 2.49 11.98
C GLY A 192 3.10 1.90 10.96
N VAL A 193 3.23 0.57 10.90
CA VAL A 193 4.05 -0.12 9.88
C VAL A 193 3.53 0.15 8.47
N CYS A 194 2.22 0.31 8.29
CA CYS A 194 1.60 0.67 7.02
C CYS A 194 1.74 2.17 6.66
N GLY A 195 2.34 2.99 7.53
CA GLY A 195 2.56 4.41 7.30
C GLY A 195 1.44 5.33 7.76
N LEU A 196 0.44 4.81 8.48
CA LEU A 196 -0.54 5.65 9.18
C LEU A 196 0.07 6.22 10.46
N VAL A 197 -0.46 7.35 10.92
CA VAL A 197 0.03 8.04 12.12
C VAL A 197 -1.10 8.24 13.13
N PRO A 198 -0.83 8.12 14.45
CA PRO A 198 -1.82 8.45 15.46
C PRO A 198 -2.05 9.97 15.51
N ALA A 199 -3.32 10.40 15.41
CA ALA A 199 -3.69 11.82 15.48
C ALA A 199 -4.19 12.25 16.87
N MET A 200 -4.88 11.36 17.59
CA MET A 200 -5.44 11.59 18.93
C MET A 200 -5.42 10.29 19.73
N GLN A 201 -5.57 10.38 21.06
CA GLN A 201 -5.68 9.22 21.96
C GLN A 201 -6.89 9.35 22.89
N GLU A 202 -7.45 8.22 23.29
CA GLU A 202 -8.50 8.19 24.33
C GLU A 202 -7.90 8.57 25.69
N ILE A 203 -8.66 9.33 26.48
CA ILE A 203 -8.30 9.69 27.85
C ILE A 203 -9.33 9.05 28.78
N TYR A 204 -8.86 8.26 29.73
CA TYR A 204 -9.71 7.56 30.69
C TYR A 204 -9.61 8.19 32.08
N ASP A 205 -10.76 8.36 32.74
CA ASP A 205 -10.82 8.80 34.13
C ASP A 205 -10.58 7.63 35.09
N ALA A 206 -9.43 7.65 35.77
CA ALA A 206 -9.06 6.64 36.75
C ALA A 206 -9.98 6.61 37.99
N GLU A 207 -10.68 7.72 38.31
CA GLU A 207 -11.60 7.79 39.45
C GLU A 207 -12.94 7.11 39.15
N ALA A 208 -13.40 7.12 37.89
CA ALA A 208 -14.63 6.43 37.46
C ALA A 208 -14.59 4.92 37.72
N CYS A 209 -13.40 4.30 37.66
CA CYS A 209 -13.19 2.89 38.00
C CYS A 209 -13.31 2.60 39.51
N LYS A 210 -13.09 3.58 40.39
CA LYS A 210 -13.16 3.39 41.84
C LYS A 210 -14.60 3.32 42.35
N GLN A 211 -15.53 4.01 41.69
CA GLN A 211 -16.94 4.07 42.11
C GLN A 211 -17.72 2.76 41.88
N LYS A 212 -17.24 1.86 41.00
CA LYS A 212 -17.88 0.55 40.73
C LYS A 212 -17.40 -0.61 41.61
N ARG A 213 -16.55 -0.34 42.63
CA ARG A 213 -15.92 -1.39 43.46
C ARG A 213 -16.78 -1.95 44.60
N GLU A 214 -18.01 -1.47 44.81
CA GLU A 214 -18.89 -2.04 45.84
C GLU A 214 -19.69 -3.23 45.27
N ASN A 215 -19.30 -4.45 45.68
CA ASN A 215 -19.91 -5.76 45.42
C ASN A 215 -19.54 -6.52 44.12
N ILE A 216 -18.25 -6.80 43.89
CA ILE A 216 -17.86 -7.87 42.94
C ILE A 216 -16.92 -8.87 43.63
N LYS A 217 -17.46 -10.05 43.98
CA LYS A 217 -16.66 -11.28 44.09
C LYS A 217 -16.53 -11.84 42.67
N GLY A 218 -15.36 -11.68 42.04
CA GLY A 218 -15.15 -12.06 40.65
C GLY A 218 -13.70 -12.34 40.30
N ASN A 219 -13.52 -13.18 39.27
CA ASN A 219 -12.29 -13.79 38.78
C ASN A 219 -11.20 -12.79 38.38
N LEU A 220 -9.95 -13.28 38.37
CA LEU A 220 -8.74 -12.56 38.03
C LEU A 220 -8.82 -11.96 36.61
N LEU A 221 -8.73 -10.64 36.50
CA LEU A 221 -8.55 -9.92 35.24
C LEU A 221 -7.11 -9.41 35.19
N ILE A 222 -6.37 -9.76 34.13
CA ILE A 222 -5.07 -9.17 33.84
C ILE A 222 -5.34 -7.88 33.07
N LEU A 223 -5.03 -6.74 33.68
CA LEU A 223 -5.03 -5.45 33.00
C LEU A 223 -3.68 -5.29 32.28
N GLY A 224 -3.71 -4.88 31.02
CA GLY A 224 -2.51 -4.40 30.32
C GLY A 224 -2.04 -3.06 30.91
N PRO A 225 -0.76 -2.70 30.70
CA PRO A 225 -0.22 -1.42 31.15
C PRO A 225 -0.94 -0.21 30.54
#